data_AF-A0A859CV66-F1
#
_entry.id   AF-A0A859CV66-F1
#
_cell.length_a   1.000
_cell.length_b   1.000
_cell.length_c   1.000
_cell.angle_alpha   90.00
_cell.angle_beta   90.00
_cell.angle_gamma   90.00
#
_symmetry.space_group_name_H-M   'P 1'
#
loop_
_entity.id
_entity.type
_entity.pdbx_description
1 polymer ?
#
loop_
_entity_poly.entity_id
_entity_poly.type
_entity_poly.pdbx_seq_one_letter_code
_entity_poly.pdbx_strand_id
1 'polypeptide(L)'
;MFLGNYTNINECESGFIMSKIKSHSGAAKRFKRTANGFKHKQSHTSHILTKKSTKRKRHLRTMKKVAQSDKALIVRMLPYI
;
A
#
# COMPACT_ATOMS: atom_id res chain seq x y z
N MET A 1 52.38 -11.95 -32.15
CA MET A 1 51.76 -10.62 -32.40
C MET A 1 50.26 -10.79 -32.27
N PHE A 2 49.68 -9.98 -31.40
CA PHE A 2 48.36 -10.18 -30.78
C PHE A 2 47.21 -10.02 -31.79
N LEU A 3 46.35 -11.02 -31.85
CA LEU A 3 45.02 -10.94 -32.44
C LEU A 3 44.11 -10.17 -31.49
N GLY A 4 43.38 -9.20 -32.03
CA GLY A 4 41.98 -9.04 -31.65
C GLY A 4 41.57 -7.74 -30.97
N ASN A 5 40.81 -6.98 -31.76
CA ASN A 5 39.45 -6.51 -31.42
C ASN A 5 39.31 -5.10 -30.81
N TYR A 6 38.83 -4.21 -31.68
CA TYR A 6 38.22 -2.93 -31.38
C TYR A 6 37.05 -3.08 -30.40
N THR A 7 37.28 -2.81 -29.11
CA THR A 7 36.19 -2.63 -28.14
C THR A 7 35.92 -1.14 -27.98
N ASN A 8 34.99 -0.61 -28.79
CA ASN A 8 34.25 0.60 -28.40
C ASN A 8 32.86 0.56 -29.03
N ILE A 9 32.08 -0.42 -28.57
CA ILE A 9 30.64 -0.36 -28.67
C ILE A 9 30.20 0.38 -27.41
N ASN A 10 29.91 1.67 -27.56
CA ASN A 10 29.16 2.43 -26.58
C ASN A 10 27.71 1.90 -26.61
N GLU A 11 27.51 0.71 -26.04
CA GLU A 11 26.18 0.16 -25.81
C GLU A 11 25.57 0.89 -24.62
N CYS A 12 24.56 1.70 -24.92
CA CYS A 12 23.58 2.19 -23.97
C CYS A 12 22.86 1.00 -23.31
N GLU A 13 23.40 0.46 -22.23
CA GLU A 13 22.75 -0.58 -21.44
C GLU A 13 22.02 0.08 -20.25
N SER A 14 20.71 0.26 -20.38
CA SER A 14 19.80 0.58 -19.27
C SER A 14 19.74 -0.61 -18.28
N GLY A 15 20.73 -0.72 -17.40
CA GLY A 15 20.92 -1.86 -16.50
C GLY A 15 19.97 -1.86 -15.31
N PHE A 16 19.19 -2.94 -15.19
CA PHE A 16 18.28 -3.27 -14.07
C PHE A 16 18.87 -2.96 -12.69
N ILE A 17 18.49 -1.81 -12.12
CA ILE A 17 18.65 -1.55 -10.68
C ILE A 17 17.72 -2.54 -9.96
N MET A 18 18.28 -3.36 -9.07
CA MET A 18 17.53 -4.29 -8.21
C MET A 18 16.24 -3.64 -7.67
N SER A 19 15.09 -4.08 -8.18
CA SER A 19 13.82 -3.44 -7.88
C SER A 19 13.32 -3.84 -6.50
N LYS A 20 13.64 -3.01 -5.51
CA LYS A 20 13.02 -3.07 -4.18
C LYS A 20 11.50 -2.94 -4.31
N ILE A 21 10.75 -3.95 -3.84
CA ILE A 21 9.28 -3.95 -3.89
C ILE A 21 8.75 -2.66 -3.24
N LYS A 22 8.03 -1.82 -3.97
CA LYS A 22 7.50 -0.57 -3.40
C LYS A 22 6.25 -0.87 -2.57
N SER A 23 6.16 -0.25 -1.40
CA SER A 23 4.93 -0.23 -0.62
C SER A 23 3.87 0.64 -1.30
N HIS A 24 2.62 0.17 -1.35
CA HIS A 24 1.53 0.94 -1.92
C HIS A 24 1.17 2.14 -1.03
N SER A 25 1.53 3.35 -1.47
CA SER A 25 1.39 4.59 -0.69
C SER A 25 -0.06 4.90 -0.30
N GLY A 26 -1.04 4.54 -1.15
CA GLY A 26 -2.46 4.69 -0.84
C GLY A 26 -2.94 3.77 0.29
N ALA A 27 -2.37 2.56 0.38
CA ALA A 27 -2.69 1.61 1.45
C ALA A 27 -2.02 2.04 2.76
N ALA A 28 -0.77 2.50 2.70
CA ALA A 28 -0.03 2.97 3.87
C ALA A 28 -0.71 4.17 4.56
N LYS A 29 -1.37 5.05 3.78
CA LYS A 29 -2.14 6.18 4.32
C LYS A 29 -3.45 5.76 5.00
N ARG A 30 -4.03 4.62 4.61
CA ARG A 30 -5.38 4.18 5.03
C ARG A 30 -5.35 3.16 6.16
N PHE A 31 -4.37 2.26 6.16
CA PHE A 31 -4.24 1.18 7.14
C PHE A 31 -3.09 1.48 8.09
N LYS A 32 -3.36 1.45 9.40
CA LYS A 32 -2.33 1.55 10.43
C LYS A 32 -2.13 0.20 11.11
N ARG A 33 -0.86 -0.17 11.35
CA ARG A 33 -0.54 -1.39 12.09
C ARG A 33 -0.86 -1.23 13.57
N THR A 34 -1.33 -2.31 14.17
CA THR A 34 -1.58 -2.52 15.60
C THR A 34 -0.89 -3.83 15.99
N ALA A 35 -0.68 -4.09 17.28
CA ALA A 35 0.03 -5.28 17.74
C ALA A 35 -0.46 -6.59 17.09
N ASN A 36 -1.78 -6.75 16.92
CA ASN A 36 -2.39 -7.99 16.44
C ASN A 36 -3.08 -7.85 15.06
N GLY A 37 -2.82 -6.77 14.31
CA GLY A 37 -3.43 -6.59 12.98
C GLY A 37 -3.48 -5.14 12.48
N PHE A 38 -4.47 -4.83 11.64
CA PHE A 38 -4.63 -3.51 11.02
C PHE A 38 -5.93 -2.83 11.42
N LYS A 39 -5.89 -1.50 11.55
CA LYS A 39 -7.06 -0.64 11.79
C LYS A 39 -7.29 0.32 10.64
N HIS A 40 -8.55 0.65 10.37
CA HIS A 40 -8.98 1.60 9.34
C HIS A 40 -10.17 2.44 9.79
N LYS A 41 -10.41 3.57 9.10
CA LYS A 41 -11.62 4.40 9.27
C LYS A 41 -12.79 3.76 8.52
N GLN A 42 -14.00 3.90 9.06
CA GLN A 42 -15.22 3.42 8.40
C GLN A 42 -15.67 4.35 7.27
N SER A 43 -16.37 3.80 6.30
CA SER A 43 -16.95 4.53 5.16
C SER A 43 -18.25 5.26 5.54
N HIS A 44 -18.75 6.09 4.62
CA HIS A 44 -20.04 6.81 4.71
C HIS A 44 -20.11 7.93 5.76
N THR A 45 -18.98 8.53 6.11
CA THR A 45 -18.93 9.68 7.04
C THR A 45 -18.80 11.05 6.36
N SER A 46 -18.66 11.11 5.04
CA SER A 46 -18.30 12.36 4.34
C SER A 46 -19.50 13.16 3.84
N HIS A 47 -20.50 12.50 3.24
CA HIS A 47 -21.67 13.17 2.66
C HIS A 47 -22.97 12.42 3.00
N ILE A 48 -24.10 13.10 2.82
CA ILE A 48 -25.45 12.59 3.12
C ILE A 48 -25.55 12.17 4.60
N LEU A 49 -25.21 13.10 5.51
CA LEU A 49 -25.26 12.90 6.96
C LEU A 49 -26.59 13.34 7.58
N THR A 50 -27.35 14.15 6.86
CA THR A 50 -28.64 14.70 7.29
C THR A 50 -29.69 13.60 7.45
N LYS A 51 -29.83 12.72 6.45
CA LYS A 51 -30.78 11.58 6.49
C LYS A 51 -30.33 10.40 7.38
N LYS A 52 -29.12 10.43 7.93
CA LYS A 52 -28.60 9.36 8.79
C LYS A 52 -28.95 9.67 10.24
N SER A 53 -29.51 8.68 10.95
CA SER A 53 -29.78 8.81 12.38
C SER A 53 -28.52 9.13 13.19
N THR A 54 -28.69 9.82 14.31
CA THR A 54 -27.58 10.18 15.22
C THR A 54 -26.84 8.93 15.73
N LYS A 55 -27.58 7.85 16.02
CA LYS A 55 -27.02 6.53 16.39
C LYS A 55 -26.10 5.98 15.30
N ARG A 56 -26.53 6.01 14.03
CA ARG A 56 -25.71 5.52 12.91
C ARG A 56 -24.43 6.34 12.74
N LYS A 57 -24.53 7.68 12.82
CA LYS A 57 -23.37 8.57 12.75
C LYS A 57 -22.38 8.30 13.88
N ARG A 58 -22.86 8.05 15.11
CA ARG A 58 -22.02 7.70 16.26
C ARG A 58 -21.21 6.43 16.03
N HIS A 59 -21.86 5.37 15.56
CA HIS A 59 -21.18 4.09 15.30
C HIS A 59 -20.16 4.19 14.17
N LEU A 60 -20.35 5.10 13.20
CA LEU A 60 -19.44 5.29 12.07
C LEU A 60 -18.17 6.11 12.41
N ARG A 61 -18.10 6.73 13.60
CA ARG A 61 -16.94 7.54 14.03
C ARG A 61 -15.77 6.68 14.50
N THR A 62 -16.03 5.48 15.01
CA THR A 62 -15.01 4.61 15.60
C THR A 62 -14.13 3.96 14.54
N MET A 63 -12.85 3.73 14.87
CA MET A 63 -11.98 2.94 14.00
C MET A 63 -12.32 1.45 14.11
N LYS A 64 -12.34 0.77 12.97
CA LYS A 64 -12.64 -0.66 12.88
C LYS A 64 -11.37 -1.46 12.60
N LYS A 65 -11.29 -2.67 13.14
CA LYS A 65 -10.29 -3.68 12.73
C LYS A 65 -10.65 -4.24 11.35
N VAL A 66 -9.64 -4.51 10.55
CA VAL A 66 -9.81 -5.18 9.25
C VAL A 66 -10.30 -6.61 9.45
N ALA A 67 -11.19 -7.08 8.58
CA ALA A 67 -11.65 -8.46 8.55
C ALA A 67 -10.50 -9.43 8.28
N GLN A 68 -10.62 -10.68 8.74
CA GLN A 68 -9.54 -11.66 8.58
C GLN A 68 -9.22 -11.95 7.10
N SER A 69 -10.24 -11.94 6.23
CA SER A 69 -10.11 -12.16 4.79
C SER A 69 -9.14 -11.19 4.11
N ASP A 70 -9.20 -9.91 4.48
CA ASP A 70 -8.51 -8.86 3.74
C ASP A 70 -7.07 -8.63 4.24
N LYS A 71 -6.71 -9.24 5.37
CA LYS A 71 -5.38 -9.06 5.97
C LYS A 71 -4.25 -9.50 5.04
N ALA A 72 -4.41 -10.64 4.35
CA ALA A 72 -3.41 -11.16 3.43
C ALA A 72 -3.12 -10.18 2.28
N LEU A 73 -4.17 -9.55 1.74
CA LEU A 73 -4.05 -8.56 0.67
C LEU A 73 -3.31 -7.30 1.13
N ILE A 74 -3.62 -6.82 2.34
CA ILE A 74 -2.96 -5.63 2.92
C ILE A 74 -1.47 -5.87 3.16
N VAL A 75 -1.10 -7.05 3.67
CA VAL A 75 0.31 -7.41 3.89
C VAL A 75 1.08 -7.45 2.58
N ARG A 76 0.49 -8.01 1.51
CA ARG A 76 1.11 -8.01 0.17
C ARG A 76 1.35 -6.59 -0.36
N MET A 77 0.46 -5.65 -0.06
CA MET A 77 0.59 -4.24 -0.47
C MET A 77 1.61 -3.46 0.37
N LEU A 78 1.86 -3.89 1.60
CA LEU A 78 2.66 -3.18 2.60
C LEU A 78 3.80 -4.08 3.12
N PRO A 79 4.79 -4.40 2.27
CA PRO A 79 5.82 -5.39 2.57
C PRO A 79 6.79 -4.99 3.70
N TYR A 80 6.89 -3.69 4.01
CA TYR A 80 7.84 -3.16 4.99
C TYR A 80 7.19 -2.66 6.28
N ILE A 81 5.88 -2.89 6.44
CA ILE A 81 5.12 -2.31 7.57
C ILE A 81 5.08 -3.23 8.75
#